data_AF-A0A7W1DHX2-F1
#
_entry.id   AF-A0A7W1DHX2-F1
#
_cell.length_a   1.000
_cell.length_b   1.000
_cell.length_c   1.000
_cell.angle_alpha   90.00
_cell.angle_beta   90.00
_cell.angle_gamma   90.00
#
_symmetry.space_group_name_H-M   'P 1'
#
loop_
_entity.id
_entity.type
_entity.pdbx_description
1 polymer ?
#
loop_
_entity_poly.entity_id
_entity_poly.type
_entity_poly.pdbx_seq_one_letter_code
_entity_poly.pdbx_strand_id
1 'polypeptide(L)'
;MSSTTRTTPTAPIPLSSKPAGQANPDTKTACIRTFGCQMNVHDSDRIRRMIQDAGYAEVQRYEDADLVILNTCYVRENAVDRVKGHLGELNRLRREGRVKRVALTGCIGAAEESATLQQTYDIDLVLGTHNTYELAEFVGLPTMLETYTPELPGTEGGHNAFVTIMTGCNYQCSYCIVPTVRGRMLCRPMGSVIAEVERLVAGGTGYVTLLGQTVDAWRHEGKRFCDLLEAVSESTPRVWFTTSHPSNMEDRTLRAIGERDTIVKRLHLPVQSGSDRMLRVMHRGYKAERYRRKIAVFREAAPDGTLTTDIIVGHPGETEEDHEQTLKLVEDCAFDSAYIFKFSPRRGTEAASLPGAVPDAVVQRRFLEVLRQIERNAFERNQRKVGGVEEIYIRHGSTEDGKAIGETWSGHAVHVKTGVAPGNYVKARIESAGPHVLYAGEPSG
;
A
#
# COMPACT_ATOMS: atom_id res chain seq x y z
N MET A 1 -27.58 -46.33 9.46
CA MET A 1 -26.61 -45.96 10.52
C MET A 1 -26.39 -44.47 10.44
N SER A 2 -26.44 -43.81 11.60
CA SER A 2 -26.87 -42.44 11.78
C SER A 2 -25.91 -41.40 11.20
N SER A 3 -26.49 -40.46 10.48
CA SER A 3 -26.00 -39.09 10.32
C SER A 3 -25.78 -38.46 11.69
N THR A 4 -24.61 -37.87 11.91
CA THR A 4 -24.38 -36.87 12.96
C THR A 4 -23.74 -35.66 12.31
N THR A 5 -24.60 -34.81 11.75
CA THR A 5 -24.37 -33.39 11.55
C THR A 5 -23.84 -32.78 12.85
N ARG A 6 -22.55 -32.40 12.88
CA ARG A 6 -22.03 -31.57 13.97
C ARG A 6 -22.58 -30.15 13.77
N THR A 7 -23.44 -29.79 14.69
CA THR A 7 -24.03 -28.48 14.93
C THR A 7 -22.99 -27.38 14.98
N THR A 8 -23.23 -26.33 14.21
CA THR A 8 -22.57 -25.02 14.27
C THR A 8 -22.77 -24.37 15.65
N PRO A 9 -21.73 -23.83 16.28
CA PRO A 9 -21.87 -22.72 17.20
C PRO A 9 -21.62 -21.41 16.45
N THR A 10 -22.69 -20.63 16.37
CA THR A 10 -22.81 -19.29 15.82
C THR A 10 -22.51 -18.27 16.93
N ALA A 11 -21.43 -17.50 16.83
CA ALA A 11 -21.34 -16.13 17.36
C ALA A 11 -20.02 -15.47 16.92
N PRO A 12 -20.06 -14.24 16.34
CA PRO A 12 -18.87 -13.40 16.27
C PRO A 12 -18.39 -13.10 17.70
N ILE A 13 -17.09 -13.26 17.96
CA ILE A 13 -16.48 -12.89 19.24
C ILE A 13 -16.60 -11.37 19.39
N PRO A 14 -17.18 -10.84 20.48
CA PRO A 14 -17.10 -9.42 20.78
C PRO A 14 -15.63 -9.06 20.96
N LEU A 15 -15.12 -8.22 20.05
CA LEU A 15 -13.74 -7.72 20.11
C LEU A 15 -13.59 -6.91 21.41
N SER A 16 -12.63 -7.31 22.24
CA SER A 16 -12.41 -6.65 23.53
C SER A 16 -11.91 -5.21 23.34
N SER A 17 -12.33 -4.32 24.23
CA SER A 17 -11.78 -2.98 24.34
C SER A 17 -10.33 -3.03 24.86
N LYS A 18 -9.48 -2.19 24.29
CA LYS A 18 -8.07 -1.91 24.66
C LYS A 18 -7.72 -2.25 26.12
N PRO A 19 -6.82 -3.21 26.40
CA PRO A 19 -6.24 -3.35 27.72
C PRO A 19 -5.33 -2.15 28.03
N ALA A 20 -5.54 -1.52 29.18
CA ALA A 20 -4.61 -0.52 29.72
C ALA A 20 -3.29 -1.22 30.11
N GLY A 21 -2.17 -0.66 29.65
CA GLY A 21 -0.86 -1.29 29.78
C GLY A 21 -0.34 -1.35 31.22
N GLN A 22 0.20 -2.52 31.57
CA GLN A 22 1.42 -2.71 32.36
C GLN A 22 1.93 -4.14 32.04
N ALA A 23 3.18 -4.25 31.56
CA ALA A 23 3.76 -5.54 31.21
C ALA A 23 4.03 -6.34 32.49
N ASN A 24 3.28 -7.43 32.68
CA ASN A 24 3.55 -8.43 33.71
C ASN A 24 4.80 -9.24 33.26
N PRO A 25 5.79 -9.54 34.11
CA PRO A 25 6.99 -10.31 33.74
C PRO A 25 6.72 -11.70 33.12
N ASP A 26 5.51 -12.25 33.26
CA ASP A 26 5.07 -13.50 32.59
C ASP A 26 4.37 -13.28 31.23
N THR A 27 4.31 -12.03 30.73
CA THR A 27 3.66 -11.72 29.45
C THR A 27 4.55 -12.15 28.30
N LYS A 28 4.04 -13.01 27.42
CA LYS A 28 4.75 -13.41 26.18
C LYS A 28 5.04 -12.16 25.35
N THR A 29 6.19 -12.09 24.71
CA THR A 29 6.56 -10.94 23.87
C THR A 29 6.62 -11.30 22.39
N ALA A 30 6.24 -10.37 21.52
CA ALA A 30 6.36 -10.57 20.08
C ALA A 30 6.92 -9.32 19.37
N CYS A 31 7.77 -9.54 18.36
CA CYS A 31 8.32 -8.48 17.52
C CYS A 31 7.81 -8.64 16.10
N ILE A 32 7.10 -7.63 15.58
CA ILE A 32 6.64 -7.61 14.19
C ILE A 32 7.57 -6.74 13.37
N ARG A 33 8.01 -7.25 12.22
CA ARG A 33 8.71 -6.46 11.20
C ARG A 33 7.98 -6.50 9.90
N THR A 34 7.79 -5.30 9.35
CA THR A 34 7.06 -5.13 8.11
C THR A 34 8.02 -4.68 7.03
N PHE A 35 8.07 -5.44 5.94
CA PHE A 35 8.82 -5.10 4.75
C PHE A 35 7.86 -5.10 3.56
N GLY A 36 7.84 -4.05 2.76
CA GLY A 36 7.04 -4.06 1.53
C GLY A 36 6.21 -2.81 1.30
N CYS A 37 4.91 -3.02 1.10
CA CYS A 37 3.96 -1.98 0.71
C CYS A 37 2.90 -1.70 1.78
N GLN A 38 1.98 -0.79 1.47
CA GLN A 38 0.87 -0.37 2.34
C GLN A 38 -0.02 -1.56 2.73
N MET A 39 -0.18 -2.56 1.84
CA MET A 39 -0.87 -3.81 2.18
C MET A 39 -0.15 -4.57 3.29
N ASN A 40 1.19 -4.64 3.27
CA ASN A 40 1.93 -5.27 4.36
C ASN A 40 1.79 -4.49 5.67
N VAL A 41 1.76 -3.15 5.63
CA VAL A 41 1.52 -2.35 6.84
C VAL A 41 0.15 -2.67 7.44
N HIS A 42 -0.88 -2.66 6.63
CA HIS A 42 -2.23 -3.03 7.06
C HIS A 42 -2.31 -4.51 7.52
N ASP A 43 -1.68 -5.44 6.81
CA ASP A 43 -1.62 -6.85 7.21
C ASP A 43 -0.89 -6.98 8.58
N SER A 44 0.14 -6.18 8.85
CA SER A 44 0.83 -6.13 10.14
C SER A 44 -0.01 -5.54 11.26
N ASP A 45 -0.87 -4.55 10.98
CA ASP A 45 -1.83 -4.03 11.97
C ASP A 45 -2.81 -5.12 12.40
N ARG A 46 -3.27 -5.96 11.46
CA ARG A 46 -4.10 -7.14 11.75
C ARG A 46 -3.35 -8.17 12.60
N ILE A 47 -2.11 -8.47 12.22
CA ILE A 47 -1.23 -9.38 12.96
C ILE A 47 -1.02 -8.88 14.40
N ARG A 48 -0.75 -7.57 14.57
CA ARG A 48 -0.57 -6.93 15.87
C ARG A 48 -1.79 -7.14 16.77
N ARG A 49 -2.99 -6.93 16.24
CA ARG A 49 -4.21 -7.16 17.02
C ARG A 49 -4.36 -8.63 17.42
N MET A 50 -4.10 -9.54 16.50
CA MET A 50 -4.19 -10.98 16.75
C MET A 50 -3.22 -11.44 17.85
N ILE A 51 -1.97 -10.98 17.84
CA ILE A 51 -1.01 -11.33 18.90
C ILE A 51 -1.40 -10.69 20.25
N GLN A 52 -1.99 -9.50 20.26
CA GLN A 52 -2.47 -8.85 21.48
C GLN A 52 -3.64 -9.62 22.09
N ASP A 53 -4.60 -10.05 21.26
CA ASP A 53 -5.72 -10.89 21.69
C ASP A 53 -5.23 -12.26 22.21
N ALA A 54 -4.10 -12.75 21.69
CA ALA A 54 -3.41 -13.95 22.16
C ALA A 54 -2.54 -13.72 23.41
N GLY A 55 -2.52 -12.51 23.97
CA GLY A 55 -1.79 -12.15 25.20
C GLY A 55 -0.31 -11.81 25.01
N TYR A 56 0.14 -11.49 23.79
CA TYR A 56 1.50 -11.02 23.55
C TYR A 56 1.61 -9.50 23.69
N ALA A 57 2.67 -9.05 24.37
CA ALA A 57 3.11 -7.66 24.33
C ALA A 57 4.06 -7.42 23.15
N GLU A 58 3.84 -6.35 22.37
CA GLU A 58 4.73 -6.01 21.26
C GLU A 58 6.03 -5.38 21.77
N VAL A 59 7.16 -5.90 21.30
CA VAL A 59 8.51 -5.39 21.58
C VAL A 59 9.21 -4.95 20.30
N GLN A 60 10.12 -3.99 20.44
CA GLN A 60 10.77 -3.36 19.29
C GLN A 60 12.07 -4.01 18.87
N ARG A 61 12.63 -4.94 19.64
CA ARG A 61 13.89 -5.63 19.30
C ARG A 61 13.66 -7.13 19.18
N TYR A 62 14.44 -7.79 18.33
CA TYR A 62 14.33 -9.24 18.15
C TYR A 62 14.66 -9.99 19.43
N GLU A 63 15.66 -9.52 20.16
CA GLU A 63 16.20 -10.26 21.29
C GLU A 63 15.35 -10.16 22.55
N ASP A 64 14.35 -9.29 22.52
CA ASP A 64 13.37 -9.12 23.60
C ASP A 64 12.09 -9.95 23.32
N ALA A 65 12.02 -10.67 22.19
CA ALA A 65 10.81 -11.30 21.68
C ALA A 65 10.81 -12.84 21.83
N ASP A 66 9.74 -13.40 22.40
CA ASP A 66 9.47 -14.84 22.34
C ASP A 66 9.04 -15.30 20.94
N LEU A 67 8.42 -14.40 20.16
CA LEU A 67 7.96 -14.64 18.79
C LEU A 67 8.37 -13.49 17.87
N VAL A 68 9.13 -13.76 16.81
CA VAL A 68 9.41 -12.78 15.76
C VAL A 68 8.55 -13.07 14.53
N ILE A 69 7.81 -12.08 14.05
CA ILE A 69 6.98 -12.19 12.84
C ILE A 69 7.54 -11.26 11.77
N LEU A 70 8.05 -11.84 10.67
CA LEU A 70 8.49 -11.09 9.50
C LEU A 70 7.36 -11.07 8.46
N ASN A 71 6.67 -9.95 8.30
CA ASN A 71 5.68 -9.74 7.25
C ASN A 71 6.33 -9.07 6.05
N THR A 72 6.44 -9.77 4.93
CA THR A 72 7.23 -9.29 3.79
C THR A 72 6.56 -9.43 2.42
N CYS A 73 6.83 -8.46 1.56
CA CYS A 73 6.46 -8.50 0.14
C CYS A 73 7.37 -9.44 -0.65
N TYR A 74 6.86 -9.96 -1.77
CA TYR A 74 7.62 -10.73 -2.77
C TYR A 74 7.69 -10.00 -4.12
N VAL A 75 6.86 -8.97 -4.30
CA VAL A 75 6.70 -8.25 -5.57
C VAL A 75 7.84 -7.26 -5.79
N ARG A 76 8.27 -6.54 -4.75
CA ARG A 76 9.30 -5.50 -4.86
C ARG A 76 10.72 -6.08 -4.88
N GLU A 77 11.59 -5.47 -5.68
CA GLU A 77 13.00 -5.83 -5.76
C GLU A 77 13.67 -5.72 -4.38
N ASN A 78 14.66 -6.57 -4.08
CA ASN A 78 15.41 -6.63 -2.81
C ASN A 78 14.57 -6.90 -1.54
N ALA A 79 13.25 -7.14 -1.65
CA ALA A 79 12.43 -7.52 -0.50
C ALA A 79 12.86 -8.90 0.05
N VAL A 80 13.12 -9.84 -0.86
CA VAL A 80 13.58 -11.21 -0.52
C VAL A 80 14.97 -11.19 0.11
N ASP A 81 15.93 -10.45 -0.46
CA ASP A 81 17.30 -10.42 0.06
C ASP A 81 17.39 -9.78 1.44
N ARG A 82 16.60 -8.73 1.69
CA ARG A 82 16.47 -8.14 3.04
C ARG A 82 15.96 -9.14 4.06
N VAL A 83 14.93 -9.92 3.70
CA VAL A 83 14.37 -10.95 4.57
C VAL A 83 15.40 -12.05 4.85
N LYS A 84 16.14 -12.50 3.83
CA LYS A 84 17.23 -13.48 4.02
C LYS A 84 18.29 -12.98 5.00
N GLY A 85 18.64 -11.69 4.94
CA GLY A 85 19.53 -11.05 5.92
C GLY A 85 19.00 -11.14 7.35
N HIS A 86 17.74 -10.78 7.58
CA HIS A 86 17.10 -10.88 8.89
C HIS A 86 16.94 -12.33 9.37
N LEU A 87 16.59 -13.27 8.50
CA LEU A 87 16.51 -14.68 8.85
C LEU A 87 17.87 -15.24 9.27
N GLY A 88 18.96 -14.80 8.63
CA GLY A 88 20.33 -15.14 9.05
C GLY A 88 20.67 -14.64 10.47
N GLU A 89 20.26 -13.41 10.79
CA GLU A 89 20.40 -12.84 12.13
C GLU A 89 19.56 -13.62 13.16
N LEU A 90 18.30 -13.94 12.84
CA LEU A 90 17.41 -14.69 13.72
C LEU A 90 17.93 -16.10 14.00
N ASN A 91 18.53 -16.78 13.02
CA ASN A 91 19.20 -18.07 13.23
C ASN A 91 20.37 -17.98 14.22
N ARG A 92 21.11 -16.86 14.21
CA ARG A 92 22.15 -16.61 15.22
C ARG A 92 21.53 -16.41 16.59
N LEU A 93 20.52 -15.55 16.71
CA LEU A 93 19.83 -15.27 17.97
C LEU A 93 19.13 -16.50 18.56
N ARG A 94 18.59 -17.38 17.72
CA ARG A 94 18.00 -18.66 18.13
C ARG A 94 19.04 -19.60 18.73
N ARG A 95 20.22 -19.71 18.12
CA ARG A 95 21.35 -20.49 18.67
C ARG A 95 21.86 -19.93 20.00
N GLU A 96 21.73 -18.61 20.21
CA GLU A 96 22.04 -17.95 21.47
C GLU A 96 20.90 -18.09 22.53
N GLY A 97 19.78 -18.73 22.18
CA GLY A 97 18.63 -18.90 23.07
C GLY A 97 17.79 -17.64 23.30
N ARG A 98 18.01 -16.58 22.48
CA ARG A 98 17.39 -15.25 22.65
C ARG A 98 16.07 -15.07 21.89
N VAL A 99 15.83 -15.91 20.88
CA VAL A 99 14.57 -15.97 20.13
C VAL A 99 14.08 -17.41 20.13
N LYS A 100 12.80 -17.63 20.46
CA LYS A 100 12.23 -18.98 20.57
C LYS A 100 11.52 -19.41 19.30
N ARG A 101 10.72 -18.52 18.71
CA ARG A 101 9.89 -18.81 17.53
C ARG A 101 9.97 -17.71 16.48
N VAL A 102 9.91 -18.11 15.21
CA VAL A 102 9.92 -17.24 14.04
C VAL A 102 8.77 -17.60 13.11
N ALA A 103 8.00 -16.60 12.69
CA ALA A 103 7.00 -16.73 11.65
C ALA A 103 7.33 -15.82 10.46
N LEU A 104 7.16 -16.33 9.24
CA LEU A 104 7.29 -15.59 7.99
C LEU A 104 5.91 -15.48 7.33
N THR A 105 5.49 -14.26 7.04
CA THR A 105 4.20 -13.98 6.41
C THR A 105 4.32 -12.92 5.31
N GLY A 106 3.20 -12.58 4.69
CA GLY A 106 3.14 -11.68 3.55
C GLY A 106 3.20 -12.43 2.21
N CYS A 107 3.38 -11.70 1.12
CA CYS A 107 3.35 -12.28 -0.23
C CYS A 107 4.45 -13.35 -0.45
N ILE A 108 5.55 -13.30 0.32
CA ILE A 108 6.61 -14.32 0.24
C ILE A 108 6.14 -15.69 0.70
N GLY A 109 5.23 -15.74 1.67
CA GLY A 109 4.76 -17.01 2.24
C GLY A 109 3.92 -17.82 1.26
N ALA A 110 3.38 -17.17 0.23
CA ALA A 110 2.68 -17.81 -0.89
C ALA A 110 3.59 -18.07 -2.11
N ALA A 111 4.88 -17.69 -2.07
CA ALA A 111 5.81 -17.90 -3.17
C ALA A 111 6.39 -19.32 -3.14
N GLU A 112 6.82 -19.84 -4.30
CA GLU A 112 7.43 -21.19 -4.41
C GLU A 112 8.69 -21.35 -3.52
N GLU A 113 9.45 -20.28 -3.31
CA GLU A 113 10.69 -20.29 -2.51
C GLU A 113 10.46 -20.38 -1.00
N SER A 114 9.21 -20.22 -0.54
CA SER A 114 8.83 -20.19 0.88
C SER A 114 9.24 -21.47 1.62
N ALA A 115 9.01 -22.64 1.02
CA ALA A 115 9.36 -23.93 1.59
C ALA A 115 10.88 -24.09 1.77
N THR A 116 11.66 -23.65 0.78
CA THR A 116 13.12 -23.66 0.87
C THR A 116 13.61 -22.72 1.98
N LEU A 117 13.03 -21.52 2.09
CA LEU A 117 13.36 -20.59 3.17
C LEU A 117 13.00 -21.17 4.54
N GLN A 118 11.84 -21.82 4.66
CA GLN A 118 11.39 -22.45 5.90
C GLN A 118 12.41 -23.48 6.39
N GLN A 119 12.85 -24.38 5.50
CA GLN A 119 13.84 -25.41 5.84
C GLN A 119 15.23 -24.82 6.11
N THR A 120 15.69 -23.88 5.28
CA THR A 120 17.04 -23.30 5.39
C THR A 120 17.22 -22.50 6.68
N TYR A 121 16.17 -21.80 7.11
CA TYR A 121 16.20 -20.89 8.25
C TYR A 121 15.38 -21.39 9.45
N ASP A 122 15.01 -22.68 9.46
CA ASP A 122 14.30 -23.31 10.58
C ASP A 122 13.06 -22.51 11.05
N ILE A 123 12.27 -22.00 10.10
CA ILE A 123 11.14 -21.11 10.40
C ILE A 123 9.95 -21.95 10.90
N ASP A 124 9.42 -21.60 12.07
CA ASP A 124 8.34 -22.38 12.71
C ASP A 124 7.01 -22.29 11.97
N LEU A 125 6.72 -21.15 11.34
CA LEU A 125 5.50 -20.94 10.57
C LEU A 125 5.77 -20.10 9.32
N VAL A 126 5.29 -20.56 8.17
CA VAL A 126 5.28 -19.78 6.94
C VAL A 126 3.87 -19.74 6.38
N LEU A 127 3.29 -18.55 6.25
CA LEU A 127 1.92 -18.37 5.78
C LEU A 127 1.79 -17.31 4.69
N GLY A 128 1.01 -17.63 3.66
CA GLY A 128 0.59 -16.68 2.64
C GLY A 128 -0.43 -15.67 3.16
N THR A 129 -0.79 -14.70 2.33
CA THR A 129 -1.59 -13.55 2.78
C THR A 129 -3.08 -13.82 2.98
N HIS A 130 -3.54 -15.01 2.60
CA HIS A 130 -4.92 -15.47 2.81
C HIS A 130 -5.05 -16.38 4.03
N ASN A 131 -3.92 -16.79 4.63
CA ASN A 131 -3.88 -17.85 5.63
C ASN A 131 -3.63 -17.30 7.04
N THR A 132 -4.08 -16.08 7.32
CA THR A 132 -3.89 -15.44 8.63
C THR A 132 -4.53 -16.21 9.79
N TYR A 133 -5.49 -17.11 9.51
CA TYR A 133 -6.05 -18.02 10.52
C TYR A 133 -5.01 -19.02 11.07
N GLU A 134 -4.02 -19.43 10.28
CA GLU A 134 -2.93 -20.32 10.74
C GLU A 134 -2.06 -19.61 11.79
N LEU A 135 -1.89 -18.29 11.65
CA LEU A 135 -1.23 -17.49 12.67
C LEU A 135 -2.03 -17.49 13.97
N ALA A 136 -3.36 -17.40 13.89
CA ALA A 136 -4.24 -17.43 15.06
C ALA A 136 -4.05 -18.75 15.84
N GLU A 137 -4.08 -19.89 15.15
CA GLU A 137 -3.81 -21.20 15.76
C GLU A 137 -2.40 -21.27 16.36
N PHE A 138 -1.40 -20.79 15.63
CA PHE A 138 0.00 -20.79 16.06
C PHE A 138 0.23 -19.97 17.34
N VAL A 139 -0.54 -18.90 17.54
CA VAL A 139 -0.46 -18.07 18.75
C VAL A 139 -1.41 -18.55 19.86
N GLY A 140 -2.22 -19.59 19.62
CA GLY A 140 -3.10 -20.21 20.60
C GLY A 140 -4.52 -19.63 20.66
N LEU A 141 -4.95 -18.92 19.62
CA LEU A 141 -6.35 -18.51 19.43
C LEU A 141 -7.16 -19.65 18.78
N PRO A 142 -8.49 -19.69 18.96
CA PRO A 142 -9.34 -20.71 18.34
C PRO A 142 -9.22 -20.70 16.81
N THR A 143 -9.31 -21.88 16.20
CA THR A 143 -9.32 -22.08 14.75
C THR A 143 -10.39 -21.21 14.09
N MET A 144 -9.95 -20.29 13.23
CA MET A 144 -10.83 -19.48 12.40
C MET A 144 -11.00 -20.19 11.05
N LEU A 145 -12.21 -20.16 10.47
CA LEU A 145 -12.45 -20.75 9.14
C LEU A 145 -11.57 -20.07 8.07
N GLU A 146 -11.14 -20.83 7.06
CA GLU A 146 -10.31 -20.36 5.92
C GLU A 146 -10.94 -19.16 5.16
N THR A 147 -12.27 -19.07 5.18
CA THR A 147 -13.07 -18.00 4.56
C THR A 147 -13.29 -16.79 5.47
N TYR A 148 -12.80 -16.86 6.71
CA TYR A 148 -12.91 -15.78 7.67
C TYR A 148 -11.81 -14.76 7.39
N THR A 149 -12.16 -13.74 6.60
CA THR A 149 -11.50 -12.43 6.76
C THR A 149 -12.26 -11.77 7.91
N PRO A 150 -11.73 -11.74 9.15
CA PRO A 150 -12.45 -11.03 10.19
C PRO A 150 -12.72 -9.61 9.72
N GLU A 151 -13.92 -9.10 10.01
CA GLU A 151 -14.15 -7.66 10.04
C GLU A 151 -13.31 -7.11 11.19
N LEU A 152 -12.01 -6.98 10.97
CA LEU A 152 -11.11 -6.33 11.91
C LEU A 152 -11.23 -4.84 11.62
N PRO A 153 -11.73 -4.03 12.54
CA PRO A 153 -11.54 -2.59 12.42
C PRO A 153 -10.03 -2.35 12.28
N GLY A 154 -9.64 -1.49 11.34
CA GLY A 154 -8.31 -0.87 11.33
C GLY A 154 -7.98 -0.30 12.71
N THR A 155 -6.71 -0.01 12.98
CA THR A 155 -6.22 0.45 14.29
C THR A 155 -7.06 1.61 14.86
N GLU A 156 -8.02 1.28 15.73
CA GLU A 156 -8.88 2.25 16.41
C GLU A 156 -8.03 3.23 17.21
N GLY A 157 -8.29 4.52 17.05
CA GLY A 157 -7.53 5.60 17.71
C GLY A 157 -6.31 6.11 16.96
N GLY A 158 -6.00 5.57 15.77
CA GLY A 158 -5.04 6.16 14.84
C GLY A 158 -5.68 7.28 14.01
N HIS A 159 -4.97 8.40 13.82
CA HIS A 159 -5.45 9.49 12.97
C HIS A 159 -5.51 9.12 11.48
N ASN A 160 -4.82 8.05 11.07
CA ASN A 160 -4.86 7.52 9.71
C ASN A 160 -5.19 6.02 9.74
N ALA A 161 -6.04 5.54 8.85
CA ALA A 161 -6.37 4.12 8.73
C ALA A 161 -6.37 3.65 7.28
N PHE A 162 -5.96 2.40 7.07
CA PHE A 162 -6.09 1.69 5.80
C PHE A 162 -7.33 0.80 5.84
N VAL A 163 -8.21 0.93 4.84
CA VAL A 163 -9.39 0.08 4.70
C VAL A 163 -9.29 -0.70 3.41
N THR A 164 -9.09 -2.01 3.50
CA THR A 164 -9.03 -2.88 2.31
C THR A 164 -10.42 -3.07 1.74
N ILE A 165 -10.69 -2.69 0.49
CA ILE A 165 -12.02 -2.84 -0.15
C ILE A 165 -12.11 -4.11 -1.02
N MET A 166 -10.98 -4.72 -1.33
CA MET A 166 -10.89 -5.92 -2.15
C MET A 166 -9.57 -6.65 -1.93
N THR A 167 -9.52 -7.92 -2.31
CA THR A 167 -8.29 -8.73 -2.31
C THR A 167 -8.12 -9.42 -3.66
N GLY A 168 -6.89 -9.80 -4.00
CA GLY A 168 -6.57 -10.51 -5.23
C GLY A 168 -6.69 -9.65 -6.49
N CYS A 169 -6.32 -10.23 -7.63
CA CYS A 169 -6.29 -9.53 -8.91
C CYS A 169 -6.59 -10.49 -10.07
N ASN A 170 -7.45 -10.07 -11.01
CA ASN A 170 -7.79 -10.85 -12.20
C ASN A 170 -6.99 -10.44 -13.46
N TYR A 171 -6.10 -9.44 -13.36
CA TYR A 171 -5.28 -9.01 -14.49
C TYR A 171 -4.08 -9.94 -14.67
N GLN A 172 -3.85 -10.36 -15.91
CA GLN A 172 -2.72 -11.20 -16.30
C GLN A 172 -1.62 -10.35 -16.95
N CYS A 173 -1.13 -9.35 -16.21
CA CYS A 173 0.03 -8.57 -16.66
C CYS A 173 1.25 -9.48 -16.76
N SER A 174 1.97 -9.45 -17.88
CA SER A 174 3.07 -10.40 -18.16
C SER A 174 4.19 -10.39 -17.12
N TYR A 175 4.38 -9.28 -16.41
CA TYR A 175 5.39 -9.12 -15.35
C TYR A 175 4.88 -9.35 -13.92
N CYS A 176 3.57 -9.47 -13.70
CA CYS A 176 2.98 -9.39 -12.36
C CYS A 176 2.68 -10.76 -11.75
N ILE A 177 3.29 -11.06 -10.60
CA ILE A 177 3.06 -12.31 -9.86
C ILE A 177 1.82 -12.29 -8.95
N VAL A 178 1.20 -11.11 -8.77
CA VAL A 178 0.12 -10.89 -7.80
C VAL A 178 -1.05 -11.87 -7.95
N PRO A 179 -1.58 -12.19 -9.14
CA PRO A 179 -2.68 -13.15 -9.27
C PRO A 179 -2.37 -14.52 -8.66
N THR A 180 -1.10 -14.95 -8.73
CA THR A 180 -0.64 -16.23 -8.18
C THR A 180 -0.53 -16.18 -6.66
N VAL A 181 0.10 -15.13 -6.10
CA VAL A 181 0.39 -15.05 -4.65
C VAL A 181 -0.75 -14.46 -3.81
N ARG A 182 -1.69 -13.74 -4.44
CA ARG A 182 -2.84 -13.08 -3.78
C ARG A 182 -4.20 -13.58 -4.29
N GLY A 183 -4.20 -14.59 -5.16
CA GLY A 183 -5.41 -15.23 -5.68
C GLY A 183 -6.31 -14.33 -6.54
N ARG A 184 -7.51 -14.87 -6.83
CA ARG A 184 -8.54 -14.20 -7.62
C ARG A 184 -9.10 -12.96 -6.91
N MET A 185 -9.54 -12.01 -7.71
CA MET A 185 -10.16 -10.78 -7.22
C MET A 185 -11.47 -11.07 -6.48
N LEU A 186 -11.60 -10.56 -5.26
CA LEU A 186 -12.80 -10.60 -4.42
C LEU A 186 -13.07 -9.19 -3.87
N CYS A 187 -14.24 -8.64 -4.16
CA CYS A 187 -14.67 -7.33 -3.70
C CYS A 187 -15.48 -7.46 -2.40
N ARG A 188 -15.22 -6.60 -1.43
CA ARG A 188 -16.03 -6.54 -0.21
C ARG A 188 -17.38 -5.87 -0.47
N PRO A 189 -18.46 -6.29 0.21
CA PRO A 189 -19.73 -5.58 0.17
C PRO A 189 -19.61 -4.13 0.60
N MET A 190 -20.33 -3.23 -0.09
CA MET A 190 -20.32 -1.80 0.16
C MET A 190 -20.69 -1.46 1.61
N GLY A 191 -21.75 -2.09 2.14
CA GLY A 191 -22.20 -1.85 3.52
C GLY A 191 -21.17 -2.23 4.58
N SER A 192 -20.41 -3.32 4.38
CA SER A 192 -19.33 -3.71 5.30
C SER A 192 -18.18 -2.69 5.31
N VAL A 193 -17.82 -2.15 4.13
CA VAL A 193 -16.78 -1.11 4.02
C VAL A 193 -17.23 0.19 4.70
N ILE A 194 -18.45 0.65 4.44
CA ILE A 194 -18.99 1.88 5.04
C ILE A 194 -19.07 1.75 6.57
N ALA A 195 -19.62 0.63 7.07
CA ALA A 195 -19.73 0.39 8.50
C ALA A 195 -18.36 0.35 9.20
N GLU A 196 -17.33 -0.17 8.54
CA GLU A 196 -15.96 -0.12 9.07
C GLU A 196 -15.42 1.31 9.10
N VAL A 197 -15.60 2.08 8.03
CA VAL A 197 -15.19 3.49 7.97
C VAL A 197 -15.86 4.30 9.08
N GLU A 198 -17.17 4.15 9.26
CA GLU A 198 -17.92 4.87 10.29
C GLU A 198 -17.43 4.54 11.70
N ARG A 199 -17.12 3.26 11.99
CA ARG A 199 -16.53 2.86 13.27
C ARG A 199 -15.16 3.50 13.49
N LEU A 200 -14.30 3.51 12.48
CA LEU A 200 -12.96 4.12 12.56
C LEU A 200 -13.06 5.63 12.81
N VAL A 201 -13.96 6.32 12.10
CA VAL A 201 -14.19 7.76 12.26
C VAL A 201 -14.76 8.05 13.65
N ALA A 202 -15.71 7.26 14.15
CA ALA A 202 -16.21 7.37 15.52
C ALA A 202 -15.11 7.12 16.57
N GLY A 203 -14.11 6.30 16.24
CA GLY A 203 -12.91 6.06 17.04
C GLY A 203 -11.82 7.13 16.90
N GLY A 204 -12.06 8.22 16.16
CA GLY A 204 -11.14 9.35 16.02
C GLY A 204 -10.22 9.32 14.79
N THR A 205 -10.42 8.41 13.84
CA THR A 205 -9.68 8.41 12.57
C THR A 205 -10.10 9.59 11.70
N GLY A 206 -9.13 10.47 11.38
CA GLY A 206 -9.35 11.64 10.53
C GLY A 206 -9.09 11.39 9.03
N TYR A 207 -8.34 10.35 8.68
CA TYR A 207 -7.94 10.08 7.29
C TYR A 207 -7.98 8.58 6.95
N VAL A 208 -8.89 8.22 6.06
CA VAL A 208 -9.03 6.86 5.52
C VAL A 208 -8.35 6.73 4.17
N THR A 209 -7.59 5.65 3.96
CA THR A 209 -7.07 5.26 2.64
C THR A 209 -7.64 3.91 2.23
N LEU A 210 -8.39 3.89 1.12
CA LEU A 210 -8.92 2.67 0.52
C LEU A 210 -7.82 1.90 -0.20
N LEU A 211 -7.66 0.62 0.13
CA LEU A 211 -6.63 -0.26 -0.39
C LEU A 211 -7.21 -1.47 -1.15
N GLY A 212 -6.42 -1.98 -2.09
CA GLY A 212 -6.68 -3.19 -2.84
C GLY A 212 -5.48 -3.52 -3.74
N GLN A 213 -5.67 -4.43 -4.69
CA GLN A 213 -4.70 -4.63 -5.78
C GLN A 213 -5.07 -3.79 -7.00
N THR A 214 -6.36 -3.54 -7.23
CA THR A 214 -6.89 -2.74 -8.33
C THR A 214 -8.22 -2.11 -7.93
N VAL A 215 -8.18 -1.10 -7.05
CA VAL A 215 -9.37 -0.55 -6.37
C VAL A 215 -10.45 -0.06 -7.33
N ASP A 216 -10.06 0.50 -8.47
CA ASP A 216 -10.98 0.98 -9.50
C ASP A 216 -11.69 -0.15 -10.28
N ALA A 217 -11.27 -1.41 -10.09
CA ALA A 217 -11.99 -2.60 -10.53
C ALA A 217 -13.08 -3.06 -9.54
N TRP A 218 -13.21 -2.43 -8.36
CA TRP A 218 -14.22 -2.84 -7.37
C TRP A 218 -15.64 -2.78 -7.95
N ARG A 219 -16.39 -3.87 -7.85
CA ARG A 219 -17.78 -3.99 -8.29
C ARG A 219 -18.55 -4.88 -7.31
N HIS A 220 -19.75 -4.46 -6.91
CA HIS A 220 -20.62 -5.24 -6.04
C HIS A 220 -22.09 -4.85 -6.27
N GLU A 221 -22.98 -5.82 -6.49
CA GLU A 221 -24.44 -5.60 -6.63
C GLU A 221 -24.81 -4.46 -7.61
N GLY A 222 -24.15 -4.41 -8.77
CA GLY A 222 -24.37 -3.38 -9.80
C GLY A 222 -23.74 -2.02 -9.51
N LYS A 223 -23.18 -1.82 -8.31
CA LYS A 223 -22.39 -0.63 -7.95
C LYS A 223 -20.95 -0.73 -8.41
N ARG A 224 -20.34 0.42 -8.65
CA ARG A 224 -18.95 0.58 -9.09
C ARG A 224 -18.12 1.32 -8.07
N PHE A 225 -16.80 1.35 -8.30
CA PHE A 225 -15.87 2.01 -7.39
C PHE A 225 -16.22 3.48 -7.14
N CYS A 226 -16.72 4.21 -8.15
CA CYS A 226 -17.17 5.58 -7.95
C CYS A 226 -18.31 5.69 -6.92
N ASP A 227 -19.28 4.77 -6.94
CA ASP A 227 -20.38 4.76 -5.98
C ASP A 227 -19.88 4.47 -4.55
N LEU A 228 -18.92 3.55 -4.41
CA LEU A 228 -18.28 3.27 -3.12
C LEU A 228 -17.48 4.47 -2.62
N LEU A 229 -16.67 5.08 -3.49
CA LEU A 229 -15.83 6.22 -3.13
C LEU A 229 -16.68 7.42 -2.70
N GLU A 230 -17.76 7.70 -3.43
CA GLU A 230 -18.71 8.76 -3.07
C GLU A 230 -19.35 8.50 -1.70
N ALA A 231 -19.87 7.29 -1.44
CA ALA A 231 -20.46 6.97 -0.15
C ALA A 231 -19.44 7.02 1.01
N VAL A 232 -18.23 6.50 0.81
CA VAL A 232 -17.16 6.62 1.82
C VAL A 232 -16.81 8.08 2.07
N SER A 233 -16.78 8.93 1.02
CA SER A 233 -16.46 10.35 1.14
C SER A 233 -17.49 11.14 1.97
N GLU A 234 -18.70 10.62 2.12
CA GLU A 234 -19.75 11.18 2.99
C GLU A 234 -19.60 10.74 4.45
N SER A 235 -18.99 9.58 4.69
CA SER A 235 -18.79 9.00 6.03
C SER A 235 -17.43 9.30 6.67
N THR A 236 -16.55 10.07 6.03
CA THR A 236 -15.19 10.35 6.53
C THR A 236 -14.74 11.80 6.31
N PRO A 237 -13.95 12.39 7.24
CA PRO A 237 -13.43 13.74 7.07
C PRO A 237 -12.46 13.87 5.88
N ARG A 238 -11.67 12.82 5.62
CA ARG A 238 -10.66 12.78 4.55
C ARG A 238 -10.50 11.37 4.02
N VAL A 239 -10.58 11.23 2.69
CA VAL A 239 -10.39 9.95 2.01
C VAL A 239 -9.41 10.05 0.85
N TRP A 240 -8.65 8.98 0.67
CA TRP A 240 -7.87 8.72 -0.52
C TRP A 240 -7.94 7.24 -0.90
N PHE A 241 -7.43 6.90 -2.07
CA PHE A 241 -7.31 5.53 -2.53
C PHE A 241 -6.05 5.38 -3.39
N THR A 242 -5.49 4.17 -3.45
CA THR A 242 -4.35 3.88 -4.33
C THR A 242 -4.50 2.50 -4.96
N THR A 243 -3.58 2.13 -5.85
CA THR A 243 -3.58 0.90 -6.68
C THR A 243 -4.72 0.86 -7.71
N SER A 244 -4.58 1.64 -8.78
CA SER A 244 -5.56 1.74 -9.87
C SER A 244 -5.07 1.07 -11.16
N HIS A 245 -5.96 0.80 -12.09
CA HIS A 245 -5.61 0.31 -13.42
C HIS A 245 -6.30 1.16 -14.51
N PRO A 246 -5.55 1.80 -15.44
CA PRO A 246 -6.11 2.77 -16.39
C PRO A 246 -7.34 2.30 -17.18
N SER A 247 -7.46 1.01 -17.50
CA SER A 247 -8.66 0.45 -18.15
C SER A 247 -9.96 0.63 -17.35
N ASN A 248 -9.90 0.66 -16.03
CA ASN A 248 -11.07 0.68 -15.15
C ASN A 248 -11.42 2.08 -14.64
N MET A 249 -10.45 3.00 -14.66
CA MET A 249 -10.65 4.34 -14.14
C MET A 249 -11.76 5.07 -14.90
N GLU A 250 -12.87 5.38 -14.25
CA GLU A 250 -14.03 6.04 -14.87
C GLU A 250 -13.93 7.56 -14.72
N ASP A 251 -14.45 8.31 -15.70
CA ASP A 251 -14.44 9.78 -15.64
C ASP A 251 -15.18 10.32 -14.44
N ARG A 252 -16.26 9.65 -14.03
CA ARG A 252 -17.01 10.00 -12.82
C ARG A 252 -16.10 9.95 -11.59
N THR A 253 -15.22 8.95 -11.48
CA THR A 253 -14.23 8.88 -10.40
C THR A 253 -13.24 10.05 -10.49
N LEU A 254 -12.73 10.37 -11.69
CA LEU A 254 -11.79 11.48 -11.88
C LEU A 254 -12.39 12.83 -11.53
N ARG A 255 -13.65 13.06 -11.91
CA ARG A 255 -14.40 14.29 -11.56
C ARG A 255 -14.72 14.36 -10.08
N ALA A 256 -15.16 13.25 -9.47
CA ALA A 256 -15.45 13.19 -8.04
C ALA A 256 -14.23 13.57 -7.19
N ILE A 257 -13.00 13.19 -7.62
CA ILE A 257 -11.77 13.65 -6.96
C ILE A 257 -11.73 15.17 -6.92
N GLY A 258 -12.03 15.87 -8.02
CA GLY A 258 -12.06 17.34 -8.09
C GLY A 258 -13.23 17.98 -7.34
N GLU A 259 -14.42 17.38 -7.39
CA GLU A 259 -15.68 17.97 -6.92
C GLU A 259 -15.96 17.78 -5.43
N ARG A 260 -15.47 16.69 -4.81
CA ARG A 260 -15.76 16.39 -3.39
C ARG A 260 -14.66 16.89 -2.47
N ASP A 261 -15.01 17.71 -1.48
CA ASP A 261 -14.03 18.34 -0.57
C ASP A 261 -13.32 17.35 0.35
N THR A 262 -13.95 16.22 0.68
CA THR A 262 -13.39 15.17 1.53
C THR A 262 -12.44 14.24 0.78
N ILE A 263 -12.40 14.28 -0.56
CA ILE A 263 -11.49 13.46 -1.37
C ILE A 263 -10.20 14.25 -1.62
N VAL A 264 -9.06 13.67 -1.22
CA VAL A 264 -7.74 14.25 -1.52
C VAL A 264 -7.56 14.30 -3.03
N LYS A 265 -7.14 15.46 -3.56
CA LYS A 265 -6.97 15.73 -4.99
C LYS A 265 -5.71 15.08 -5.55
N ARG A 266 -5.53 13.78 -5.28
CA ARG A 266 -4.38 12.98 -5.68
C ARG A 266 -4.82 11.75 -6.45
N LEU A 267 -4.28 11.59 -7.64
CA LEU A 267 -4.47 10.40 -8.47
C LEU A 267 -3.17 9.61 -8.58
N HIS A 268 -3.21 8.34 -8.17
CA HIS A 268 -2.17 7.38 -8.50
C HIS A 268 -2.68 6.44 -9.59
N LEU A 269 -2.13 6.55 -10.80
CA LEU A 269 -2.58 5.82 -11.98
C LEU A 269 -1.39 5.19 -12.73
N PRO A 270 -1.00 3.96 -12.40
CA PRO A 270 0.13 3.25 -13.02
C PRO A 270 0.00 3.06 -14.54
N VAL A 271 0.88 3.70 -15.33
CA VAL A 271 0.89 3.56 -16.79
C VAL A 271 1.79 2.43 -17.27
N GLN A 272 2.86 2.15 -16.53
CA GLN A 272 3.89 1.14 -16.78
C GLN A 272 4.82 1.46 -17.97
N SER A 273 4.28 1.88 -19.11
CA SER A 273 5.06 2.35 -20.27
C SER A 273 4.24 3.35 -21.09
N GLY A 274 4.91 4.28 -21.79
CA GLY A 274 4.25 5.17 -22.76
C GLY A 274 4.17 4.61 -24.19
N SER A 275 4.77 3.45 -24.46
CA SER A 275 4.70 2.79 -25.76
C SER A 275 3.49 1.86 -25.86
N ASP A 276 2.67 2.04 -26.90
CA ASP A 276 1.54 1.15 -27.19
C ASP A 276 2.00 -0.29 -27.48
N ARG A 277 3.21 -0.47 -28.01
CA ARG A 277 3.80 -1.78 -28.26
C ARG A 277 4.13 -2.46 -26.93
N MET A 278 4.81 -1.75 -26.03
CA MET A 278 5.15 -2.27 -24.70
C MET A 278 3.91 -2.48 -23.83
N LEU A 279 2.92 -1.58 -23.86
CA LEU A 279 1.64 -1.77 -23.18
C LEU A 279 0.92 -3.05 -23.63
N ARG A 280 1.06 -3.43 -24.90
CA ARG A 280 0.54 -4.69 -25.43
C ARG A 280 1.31 -5.89 -24.90
N VAL A 281 2.65 -5.85 -24.94
CA VAL A 281 3.53 -6.88 -24.35
C VAL A 281 3.28 -7.05 -22.83
N MET A 282 2.92 -5.96 -22.16
CA MET A 282 2.59 -5.92 -20.72
C MET A 282 1.13 -6.33 -20.41
N HIS A 283 0.33 -6.65 -21.42
CA HIS A 283 -1.10 -7.00 -21.30
C HIS A 283 -1.96 -5.93 -20.61
N ARG A 284 -1.72 -4.64 -20.90
CA ARG A 284 -2.43 -3.53 -20.23
C ARG A 284 -3.82 -3.22 -20.79
N GLY A 285 -4.14 -3.64 -22.01
CA GLY A 285 -5.49 -3.48 -22.58
C GLY A 285 -5.93 -2.01 -22.81
N TYR A 286 -5.00 -1.07 -22.85
CA TYR A 286 -5.21 0.33 -23.22
C TYR A 286 -4.02 0.87 -24.02
N LYS A 287 -4.23 2.02 -24.66
CA LYS A 287 -3.23 2.79 -25.40
C LYS A 287 -2.85 4.08 -24.66
N ALA A 288 -1.68 4.62 -24.97
CA ALA A 288 -1.15 5.86 -24.39
C ALA A 288 -2.09 7.07 -24.64
N GLU A 289 -2.76 7.13 -25.79
CA GLU A 289 -3.76 8.17 -26.09
C GLU A 289 -4.95 8.14 -25.10
N ARG A 290 -5.52 6.94 -24.85
CA ARG A 290 -6.61 6.78 -23.88
C ARG A 290 -6.16 7.17 -22.46
N TYR A 291 -4.90 6.92 -22.14
CA TYR A 291 -4.30 7.34 -20.87
C TYR A 291 -4.23 8.87 -20.78
N ARG A 292 -3.65 9.56 -21.78
CA ARG A 292 -3.58 11.04 -21.84
C ARG A 292 -4.96 11.67 -21.66
N ARG A 293 -5.98 11.13 -22.32
CA ARG A 293 -7.35 11.62 -22.22
C ARG A 293 -7.90 11.52 -20.79
N LYS A 294 -7.57 10.47 -20.02
CA LYS A 294 -7.95 10.36 -18.60
C LYS A 294 -7.22 11.38 -17.74
N ILE A 295 -5.93 11.60 -18.01
CA ILE A 295 -5.16 12.63 -17.31
C ILE A 295 -5.73 14.02 -17.59
N ALA A 296 -6.15 14.31 -18.82
CA ALA A 296 -6.81 15.57 -19.15
C ALA A 296 -8.09 15.79 -18.30
N VAL A 297 -8.96 14.78 -18.20
CA VAL A 297 -10.17 14.85 -17.35
C VAL A 297 -9.82 15.08 -15.87
N PHE A 298 -8.79 14.41 -15.35
CA PHE A 298 -8.33 14.65 -13.97
C PHE A 298 -7.79 16.06 -13.78
N ARG A 299 -6.95 16.56 -14.70
CA ARG A 299 -6.37 17.91 -14.64
C ARG A 299 -7.41 19.00 -14.81
N GLU A 300 -8.49 18.75 -15.54
CA GLU A 300 -9.65 19.65 -15.62
C GLU A 300 -10.38 19.73 -14.28
N ALA A 301 -10.66 18.58 -13.65
CA ALA A 301 -11.38 18.53 -12.37
C ALA A 301 -10.52 18.97 -11.17
N ALA A 302 -9.21 18.71 -11.20
CA ALA A 302 -8.26 19.03 -10.14
C ALA A 302 -6.95 19.59 -10.75
N PRO A 303 -6.93 20.86 -11.19
CA PRO A 303 -5.77 21.48 -11.87
C PRO A 303 -4.47 21.41 -11.05
N ASP A 304 -4.62 21.64 -9.75
CA ASP A 304 -3.55 21.63 -8.75
C ASP A 304 -3.36 20.26 -8.08
N GLY A 305 -4.14 19.25 -8.45
CA GLY A 305 -4.02 17.92 -7.88
C GLY A 305 -2.67 17.27 -8.19
N THR A 306 -2.24 16.33 -7.36
CA THR A 306 -1.01 15.54 -7.61
C THR A 306 -1.32 14.31 -8.44
N LEU A 307 -0.54 14.09 -9.49
CA LEU A 307 -0.59 12.91 -10.34
C LEU A 307 0.67 12.08 -10.17
N THR A 308 0.49 10.82 -9.81
CA THR A 308 1.59 9.87 -9.66
C THR A 308 1.35 8.60 -10.47
N THR A 309 2.43 7.92 -10.84
CA THR A 309 2.35 6.71 -11.68
C THR A 309 3.45 5.71 -11.34
N ASP A 310 3.39 4.52 -11.95
CA ASP A 310 4.46 3.55 -11.96
C ASP A 310 4.95 3.39 -13.40
N ILE A 311 6.27 3.28 -13.58
CA ILE A 311 6.92 3.04 -14.88
C ILE A 311 7.91 1.89 -14.71
N ILE A 312 7.92 0.96 -15.66
CA ILE A 312 8.89 -0.13 -15.72
C ILE A 312 9.82 0.13 -16.90
N VAL A 313 11.11 0.32 -16.63
CA VAL A 313 12.17 0.44 -17.65
C VAL A 313 12.93 -0.88 -17.78
N GLY A 314 13.39 -1.20 -18.98
CA GLY A 314 14.17 -2.41 -19.24
C GLY A 314 13.35 -3.69 -19.33
N HIS A 315 12.04 -3.60 -19.56
CA HIS A 315 11.23 -4.79 -19.81
C HIS A 315 11.79 -5.55 -21.03
N PRO A 316 11.82 -6.90 -21.02
CA PRO A 316 12.32 -7.68 -22.14
C PRO A 316 11.69 -7.25 -23.46
N GLY A 317 12.56 -6.98 -24.44
CA GLY A 317 12.23 -6.50 -25.76
C GLY A 317 12.06 -4.99 -25.91
N GLU A 318 12.20 -4.17 -24.87
CA GLU A 318 12.04 -2.70 -24.94
C GLU A 318 13.12 -2.03 -25.81
N THR A 319 12.70 -1.33 -26.88
CA THR A 319 13.60 -0.65 -27.82
C THR A 319 13.82 0.82 -27.43
N GLU A 320 14.71 1.51 -28.15
CA GLU A 320 14.92 2.95 -27.94
C GLU A 320 13.67 3.79 -28.25
N GLU A 321 12.96 3.44 -29.33
CA GLU A 321 11.72 4.11 -29.72
C GLU A 321 10.64 4.00 -28.62
N ASP A 322 10.53 2.84 -27.95
CA ASP A 322 9.55 2.68 -26.87
C ASP A 322 9.88 3.56 -25.64
N HIS A 323 11.18 3.73 -25.38
CA HIS A 323 11.67 4.58 -24.30
C HIS A 323 11.41 6.06 -24.62
N GLU A 324 11.67 6.49 -25.85
CA GLU A 324 11.34 7.84 -26.31
C GLU A 324 9.84 8.14 -26.20
N GLN A 325 8.98 7.19 -26.58
CA GLN A 325 7.53 7.30 -26.41
C GLN A 325 7.13 7.39 -24.92
N THR A 326 7.86 6.70 -24.04
CA THR A 326 7.66 6.78 -22.59
C THR A 326 8.05 8.15 -22.05
N LEU A 327 9.20 8.71 -22.44
CA LEU A 327 9.59 10.07 -22.08
C LEU A 327 8.58 11.10 -22.56
N LYS A 328 8.10 10.98 -23.80
CA LYS A 328 7.07 11.86 -24.35
C LYS A 328 5.78 11.80 -23.54
N LEU A 329 5.31 10.60 -23.15
CA LEU A 329 4.13 10.49 -22.30
C LEU A 329 4.34 11.16 -20.93
N VAL A 330 5.53 11.01 -20.35
CA VAL A 330 5.90 11.61 -19.06
C VAL A 330 5.85 13.13 -19.14
N GLU A 331 6.38 13.72 -20.22
CA GLU A 331 6.28 15.15 -20.52
C GLU A 331 4.83 15.58 -20.70
N ASP A 332 4.08 14.92 -21.61
CA ASP A 332 2.68 15.25 -21.93
C ASP A 332 1.76 15.26 -20.70
N CYS A 333 1.98 14.33 -19.76
CA CYS A 333 1.12 14.17 -18.58
C CYS A 333 1.56 15.03 -17.38
N ALA A 334 2.76 15.60 -17.42
CA ALA A 334 3.36 16.39 -16.36
C ALA A 334 3.15 15.76 -14.96
N PHE A 335 3.65 14.53 -14.78
CA PHE A 335 3.56 13.82 -13.50
C PHE A 335 4.29 14.57 -12.37
N ASP A 336 3.70 14.55 -11.18
CA ASP A 336 4.26 15.14 -9.96
C ASP A 336 5.21 14.17 -9.24
N SER A 337 5.06 12.86 -9.47
CA SER A 337 5.99 11.82 -9.01
C SER A 337 5.79 10.53 -9.79
N ALA A 338 6.78 9.65 -9.80
CA ALA A 338 6.65 8.31 -10.34
C ALA A 338 7.48 7.31 -9.55
N TYR A 339 6.94 6.10 -9.35
CA TYR A 339 7.74 4.95 -8.97
C TYR A 339 8.32 4.33 -10.23
N ILE A 340 9.62 4.54 -10.45
CA ILE A 340 10.34 4.00 -11.60
C ILE A 340 11.01 2.71 -11.15
N PHE A 341 10.61 1.59 -11.75
CA PHE A 341 11.16 0.28 -11.48
C PHE A 341 12.03 -0.15 -12.65
N LYS A 342 13.22 -0.67 -12.34
CA LYS A 342 13.93 -1.51 -13.30
C LYS A 342 13.22 -2.84 -13.37
N PHE A 343 13.05 -3.38 -14.57
CA PHE A 343 12.45 -4.69 -14.73
C PHE A 343 13.24 -5.73 -13.92
N SER A 344 12.53 -6.47 -13.09
CA SER A 344 13.08 -7.57 -12.29
C SER A 344 12.27 -8.83 -12.62
N PRO A 345 12.89 -9.85 -13.23
CA PRO A 345 12.18 -11.07 -13.60
C PRO A 345 11.69 -11.78 -12.34
N ARG A 346 10.44 -12.23 -12.35
CA ARG A 346 9.83 -12.99 -11.26
C ARG A 346 9.52 -14.38 -11.74
N ARG A 347 10.03 -15.38 -11.01
CA ARG A 347 9.74 -16.78 -11.31
C ARG A 347 8.22 -16.99 -11.36
N GLY A 348 7.76 -17.66 -12.42
CA GLY A 348 6.34 -17.90 -12.66
C GLY A 348 5.61 -16.80 -13.44
N THR A 349 6.26 -15.69 -13.82
CA THR A 349 5.66 -14.69 -14.72
C THR A 349 6.11 -14.89 -16.17
N GLU A 350 5.25 -14.55 -17.12
CA GLU A 350 5.54 -14.65 -18.55
C GLU A 350 6.79 -13.85 -18.95
N ALA A 351 6.90 -12.62 -18.45
CA ALA A 351 8.00 -11.72 -18.75
C ALA A 351 9.35 -12.26 -18.28
N ALA A 352 9.38 -13.13 -17.26
CA ALA A 352 10.64 -13.75 -16.82
C ALA A 352 11.21 -14.74 -17.85
N SER A 353 10.39 -15.24 -18.78
CA SER A 353 10.81 -16.16 -19.84
C SER A 353 10.91 -15.50 -21.22
N LEU A 354 10.58 -14.21 -21.34
CA LEU A 354 10.67 -13.49 -22.62
C LEU A 354 12.13 -13.24 -23.01
N PRO A 355 12.48 -13.43 -24.30
CA PRO A 355 13.81 -13.07 -24.80
C PRO A 355 13.97 -11.54 -24.93
N GLY A 356 15.20 -11.10 -25.17
CA GLY A 356 15.51 -9.69 -25.43
C GLY A 356 15.73 -8.87 -24.15
N ALA A 357 16.47 -9.43 -23.19
CA ALA A 357 16.91 -8.67 -22.02
C ALA A 357 17.65 -7.40 -22.44
N VAL A 358 17.27 -6.27 -21.85
CA VAL A 358 17.92 -4.98 -22.11
C VAL A 358 19.19 -4.89 -21.26
N PRO A 359 20.35 -4.48 -21.81
CA PRO A 359 21.57 -4.36 -21.03
C PRO A 359 21.44 -3.40 -19.84
N ASP A 360 21.99 -3.75 -18.69
CA ASP A 360 21.87 -2.98 -17.45
C ASP A 360 22.28 -1.50 -17.58
N ALA A 361 23.33 -1.22 -18.35
CA ALA A 361 23.77 0.14 -18.62
C ALA A 361 22.70 0.97 -19.34
N VAL A 362 21.96 0.35 -20.26
CA VAL A 362 20.83 1.00 -20.96
C VAL A 362 19.66 1.20 -20.01
N VAL A 363 19.30 0.19 -19.21
CA VAL A 363 18.24 0.30 -18.20
C VAL A 363 18.54 1.42 -17.19
N GLN A 364 19.80 1.51 -16.73
CA GLN A 364 20.24 2.57 -15.83
C GLN A 364 20.14 3.97 -16.48
N ARG A 365 20.56 4.11 -17.74
CA ARG A 365 20.42 5.36 -18.49
C ARG A 365 18.95 5.79 -18.59
N ARG A 366 18.07 4.86 -19.01
CA ARG A 366 16.64 5.09 -19.16
C ARG A 366 15.97 5.48 -17.85
N PHE A 367 16.31 4.78 -16.76
CA PHE A 367 15.86 5.12 -15.41
C PHE A 367 16.17 6.59 -15.05
N LEU A 368 17.42 7.03 -15.28
CA LEU A 368 17.84 8.40 -14.98
C LEU A 368 17.21 9.45 -15.89
N GLU A 369 16.93 9.12 -17.15
CA GLU A 369 16.22 10.01 -18.08
C GLU A 369 14.77 10.22 -17.64
N VAL A 370 14.04 9.15 -17.32
CA VAL A 370 12.67 9.25 -16.81
C VAL A 370 12.64 10.01 -15.48
N LEU A 371 13.55 9.68 -14.55
CA LEU A 371 13.63 10.35 -13.24
C LEU A 371 13.83 11.86 -13.40
N ARG A 372 14.79 12.29 -14.22
CA ARG A 372 15.07 13.72 -14.45
C ARG A 372 13.86 14.43 -15.06
N GLN A 373 13.16 13.81 -16.00
CA GLN A 373 11.97 14.40 -16.59
C GLN A 373 10.83 14.55 -15.55
N ILE A 374 10.62 13.53 -14.71
CA ILE A 374 9.64 13.59 -13.61
C ILE A 374 10.00 14.71 -12.63
N GLU A 375 11.25 14.80 -12.21
CA GLU A 375 11.70 15.84 -11.25
C GLU A 375 11.53 17.24 -11.82
N ARG A 376 11.82 17.43 -13.11
CA ARG A 376 11.58 18.69 -13.80
C ARG A 376 10.10 19.07 -13.80
N ASN A 377 9.23 18.15 -14.23
CA ASN A 377 7.79 18.37 -14.26
C ASN A 377 7.25 18.71 -12.86
N ALA A 378 7.65 17.94 -11.86
CA ALA A 378 7.21 18.11 -10.47
C ALA A 378 7.68 19.45 -9.90
N PHE A 379 8.94 19.82 -10.13
CA PHE A 379 9.47 21.12 -9.70
C PHE A 379 8.69 22.28 -10.34
N GLU A 380 8.51 22.28 -11.66
CA GLU A 380 7.78 23.33 -12.39
C GLU A 380 6.33 23.47 -11.91
N ARG A 381 5.67 22.36 -11.56
CA ARG A 381 4.32 22.37 -10.98
C ARG A 381 4.30 22.88 -9.54
N ASN A 382 5.20 22.40 -8.70
CA ASN A 382 5.27 22.77 -7.29
C ASN A 382 5.60 24.26 -7.10
N GLN A 383 6.38 24.87 -8.00
CA GLN A 383 6.65 26.33 -7.95
C GLN A 383 5.38 27.18 -7.97
N ARG A 384 4.29 26.70 -8.59
CA ARG A 384 3.00 27.42 -8.64
C ARG A 384 2.33 27.53 -7.28
N LYS A 385 2.74 26.70 -6.30
CA LYS A 385 2.23 26.73 -4.92
C LYS A 385 2.96 27.74 -4.05
N VAL A 386 4.17 28.17 -4.43
CA VAL A 386 4.96 29.12 -3.64
C VAL A 386 4.21 30.44 -3.50
N GLY A 387 4.15 30.96 -2.27
CA GLY A 387 3.38 32.14 -1.91
C GLY A 387 1.91 31.85 -1.57
N GLY A 388 1.37 30.69 -1.93
CA GLY A 388 0.01 30.27 -1.58
C GLY A 388 -0.11 29.86 -0.10
N VAL A 389 -1.32 29.95 0.45
CA VAL A 389 -1.65 29.42 1.79
C VAL A 389 -2.40 28.12 1.61
N GLU A 390 -1.87 27.04 2.20
CA GLU A 390 -2.44 25.70 2.11
C GLU A 390 -2.89 25.24 3.50
N GLU A 391 -3.98 24.48 3.54
CA GLU A 391 -4.38 23.71 4.71
C GLU A 391 -3.69 22.35 4.68
N ILE A 392 -2.94 22.06 5.75
CA ILE A 392 -1.98 20.96 5.82
C ILE A 392 -2.41 20.01 6.92
N TYR A 393 -2.73 18.77 6.55
CA TYR A 393 -3.03 17.70 7.49
C TYR A 393 -1.72 17.10 8.03
N ILE A 394 -1.50 17.14 9.35
CA ILE A 394 -0.28 16.62 9.96
C ILE A 394 -0.32 15.08 10.00
N ARG A 395 0.59 14.44 9.26
CA ARG A 395 0.67 12.98 9.16
C ARG A 395 1.61 12.37 10.18
N HIS A 396 2.76 13.00 10.40
CA HIS A 396 3.79 12.56 11.34
C HIS A 396 4.21 13.71 12.24
N GLY A 397 4.49 13.39 13.51
CA GLY A 397 4.85 14.36 14.54
C GLY A 397 6.21 15.02 14.28
N SER A 398 6.57 15.94 15.16
CA SER A 398 7.75 16.78 15.00
C SER A 398 9.05 15.97 15.14
N THR A 399 9.99 16.17 14.22
CA THR A 399 11.40 15.76 14.38
C THR A 399 12.05 16.57 15.51
N GLU A 400 13.28 16.20 15.90
CA GLU A 400 14.06 16.95 16.91
C GLU A 400 14.19 18.45 16.57
N ASP A 401 14.18 18.80 15.28
CA ASP A 401 14.21 20.19 14.78
C ASP A 401 12.84 20.91 14.80
N GLY A 402 11.80 20.29 15.35
CA GLY A 402 10.45 20.85 15.44
C GLY A 402 9.65 20.85 14.13
N LYS A 403 10.12 20.14 13.09
CA LYS A 403 9.43 20.03 11.79
C LYS A 403 8.53 18.81 11.76
N ALA A 404 7.29 18.99 11.35
CA ALA A 404 6.34 17.93 11.09
C ALA A 404 6.20 17.68 9.57
N ILE A 405 5.76 16.47 9.21
CA ILE A 405 5.42 16.13 7.82
C ILE A 405 3.90 16.11 7.70
N GLY A 406 3.38 16.97 6.85
CA GLY A 406 1.97 17.05 6.52
C GLY A 406 1.66 16.78 5.05
N GLU A 407 0.37 16.81 4.73
CA GLU A 407 -0.15 16.64 3.36
C GLU A 407 -1.25 17.67 3.08
N THR A 408 -1.14 18.38 1.96
CA THR A 408 -2.19 19.32 1.52
C THR A 408 -3.42 18.59 0.98
N TRP A 409 -4.52 19.30 0.73
CA TRP A 409 -5.65 18.74 -0.03
C TRP A 409 -5.30 18.38 -1.47
N SER A 410 -4.33 19.07 -2.07
CA SER A 410 -3.78 18.72 -3.39
C SER A 410 -2.91 17.45 -3.37
N GLY A 411 -2.62 16.88 -2.19
CA GLY A 411 -1.85 15.65 -2.02
C GLY A 411 -0.33 15.84 -2.03
N HIS A 412 0.15 17.07 -1.90
CA HIS A 412 1.58 17.37 -1.78
C HIS A 412 2.06 17.10 -0.36
N ALA A 413 3.24 16.49 -0.23
CA ALA A 413 3.93 16.41 1.05
C ALA A 413 4.48 17.80 1.42
N VAL A 414 4.35 18.17 2.70
CA VAL A 414 4.80 19.47 3.20
C VAL A 414 5.62 19.29 4.47
N HIS A 415 6.79 19.92 4.52
CA HIS A 415 7.51 20.15 5.77
C HIS A 415 7.03 21.46 6.37
N VAL A 416 6.53 21.41 7.61
CA VAL A 416 6.00 22.58 8.32
C VAL A 416 6.49 22.56 9.76
N LYS A 417 6.94 23.70 10.28
CA LYS A 417 7.36 23.83 11.68
C LYS A 417 6.12 24.02 12.54
N THR A 418 5.77 23.02 13.34
CA THR A 418 4.57 23.07 14.19
C THR A 418 4.67 22.10 15.36
N GLY A 419 4.02 22.45 16.47
CA GLY A 419 3.78 21.56 17.61
C GLY A 419 2.41 20.87 17.58
N VAL A 420 1.63 21.09 16.51
CA VAL A 420 0.31 20.48 16.35
C VAL A 420 0.44 18.97 16.18
N ALA A 421 -0.33 18.22 16.96
CA ALA A 421 -0.29 16.76 16.93
C ALA A 421 -0.79 16.20 15.59
N PRO A 422 -0.28 15.03 15.14
CA PRO A 422 -0.82 14.31 14.00
C PRO A 422 -2.34 14.18 14.05
N GLY A 423 -2.99 14.16 12.89
CA GLY A 423 -4.45 14.11 12.80
C GLY A 423 -5.17 15.45 12.80
N ASN A 424 -4.43 16.53 13.06
CA ASN A 424 -4.96 17.89 13.05
C ASN A 424 -4.44 18.65 11.82
N TYR A 425 -5.02 19.82 11.61
CA TYR A 425 -4.69 20.70 10.49
C TYR A 425 -3.97 21.95 10.96
N VAL A 426 -3.10 22.46 10.09
CA VAL A 426 -2.52 23.81 10.19
C VAL A 426 -2.68 24.53 8.87
N LYS A 427 -2.85 25.84 8.90
CA LYS A 427 -2.79 26.68 7.70
C LYS A 427 -1.45 27.37 7.66
N ALA A 428 -0.70 27.21 6.57
CA ALA A 428 0.61 27.82 6.45
C ALA A 428 0.88 28.26 5.01
N ARG A 429 1.67 29.32 4.87
CA ARG A 429 2.14 29.79 3.55
C ARG A 429 3.27 28.90 3.07
N ILE A 430 3.21 28.48 1.82
CA ILE A 430 4.31 27.78 1.15
C ILE A 430 5.40 28.81 0.80
N GLU A 431 6.58 28.66 1.38
CA GLU A 431 7.70 29.60 1.19
C GLU A 431 8.63 29.17 0.08
N SER A 432 8.80 27.86 -0.09
CA SER A 432 9.60 27.28 -1.16
C SER A 432 9.12 25.87 -1.51
N ALA A 433 9.57 25.39 -2.66
CA ALA A 433 9.19 24.09 -3.18
C ALA A 433 10.39 23.39 -3.80
N GLY A 434 10.57 22.11 -3.44
CA GLY A 434 11.42 21.19 -4.18
C GLY A 434 10.60 20.33 -5.16
N PRO A 435 11.24 19.40 -5.90
CA PRO A 435 10.53 18.49 -6.79
C PRO A 435 9.60 17.52 -6.03
N HIS A 436 9.98 17.09 -4.82
CA HIS A 436 9.26 16.03 -4.09
C HIS A 436 8.48 16.51 -2.86
N VAL A 437 8.70 17.74 -2.41
CA VAL A 437 8.16 18.25 -1.15
C VAL A 437 8.05 19.78 -1.18
N LEU A 438 7.03 20.30 -0.50
CA LEU A 438 6.85 21.73 -0.24
C LEU A 438 7.40 22.10 1.14
N TYR A 439 7.84 23.34 1.30
CA TYR A 439 8.28 23.88 2.58
C TYR A 439 7.40 25.04 2.96
N ALA A 440 6.72 24.90 4.11
CA ALA A 440 5.86 25.93 4.64
C ALA A 440 6.54 26.68 5.78
N GLY A 441 6.20 27.97 5.88
CA GLY A 441 6.60 28.82 7.00
C GLY A 441 5.85 28.48 8.29
N GLU A 442 5.91 29.39 9.26
CA GLU A 442 5.16 29.24 10.49
C GLU A 442 3.64 29.25 10.22
N PRO A 443 2.85 28.38 10.90
CA PRO A 443 1.41 28.38 10.77
C PRO A 443 0.80 29.74 11.07
N SER A 444 -0.19 30.11 10.26
CA SER A 444 -1.09 31.23 10.57
C SER A 444 -2.02 30.77 11.69
N GLY A 445 -2.10 31.56 12.77
CA GLY A 445 -2.85 31.24 13.99
C GLY A 445 -4.32 30.92 13.79
#